data_AF-X1GG05-F1
#
_entry.id   AF-X1GG05-F1
#
_cell.length_a   1.000
_cell.length_b   1.000
_cell.length_c   1.000
_cell.angle_alpha   90.00
_cell.angle_beta   90.00
_cell.angle_gamma   90.00
#
_symmetry.space_group_name_H-M   'P 1'
#
loop_
_entity.id
_entity.type
_entity.pdbx_description
1 polymer ?
#
loop_
_entity_poly.entity_id
_entity_poly.type
_entity_poly.pdbx_seq_one_letter_code
_entity_poly.pdbx_strand_id
1 'polypeptide(L)'
;RRFKELSLNNIGLNRNINPIFFADASQSNSSSVFIPSIYDIRYLSSNNFAFFASFVIWVMQNATNFLSTQKIITHIGKFQDPSQFECEFGRIICNLKNERVLIIFDNIDRVSPQEAINVLRTIKTFLEPKDIKIQHKKVIFLIPCDSDHIKKHINLFYYKNNNERESEEFLKKFFNCTLNIPDFITSEIEDFTKKSLEYTKIQDLNDEKIEWIITRGYRENPRQIKQFINILIANYLLTKEREGDGKDFPKDFLSNYLPQLAKYLILIQKFPKEMNILKKNYVFNLEEANFNELFNDEIK
;
A
#
# COMPACT_ATOMS: atom_id res chain seq x y z
N ARG A 1 13.78 -30.72 24.58
CA ARG A 1 14.87 -31.73 24.50
C ARG A 1 14.61 -32.53 23.21
N ARG A 2 15.26 -32.40 22.05
CA ARG A 2 16.60 -31.93 21.65
C ARG A 2 16.44 -30.91 20.51
N PHE A 3 16.86 -29.66 20.73
CA PHE A 3 17.28 -28.78 19.64
C PHE A 3 18.78 -29.00 19.49
N LYS A 4 19.20 -29.59 18.36
CA LYS A 4 20.58 -29.55 17.89
C LYS A 4 20.65 -28.45 16.84
N GLU A 5 21.70 -27.65 16.94
CA GLU A 5 22.08 -26.48 16.14
C GLU A 5 21.56 -26.46 14.69
N LEU A 6 20.75 -25.44 14.35
CA LEU A 6 20.44 -25.08 12.97
C LEU A 6 21.47 -24.04 12.49
N SER A 7 22.51 -24.54 11.81
CA SER A 7 23.36 -23.73 10.94
C SER A 7 22.54 -23.24 9.73
N LEU A 8 22.59 -21.93 9.46
CA LEU A 8 21.98 -21.23 8.33
C LEU A 8 22.48 -21.71 6.94
N ASN A 9 23.38 -22.69 6.88
CA ASN A 9 23.89 -23.24 5.62
C ASN A 9 23.04 -24.38 5.02
N ASN A 10 22.05 -24.91 5.75
CA ASN A 10 21.26 -26.08 5.28
C ASN A 10 19.89 -25.74 4.67
N ILE A 11 19.53 -24.46 4.59
CA ILE A 11 18.31 -24.06 3.91
C ILE A 11 18.73 -23.50 2.55
N GLY A 12 18.46 -24.24 1.47
CA GLY A 12 18.62 -23.78 0.08
C GLY A 12 17.68 -22.62 -0.31
N LEU A 13 17.37 -21.72 0.62
CA LEU A 13 16.64 -20.49 0.38
C LEU A 13 17.61 -19.49 -0.25
N ASN A 14 17.45 -19.28 -1.55
CA ASN A 14 18.03 -18.15 -2.26
C ASN A 14 17.65 -16.84 -1.54
N ARG A 15 18.64 -15.97 -1.29
CA ARG A 15 18.53 -14.70 -0.53
C ARG A 15 17.68 -13.59 -1.22
N ASN A 16 16.66 -13.94 -2.00
CA ASN A 16 15.95 -13.03 -2.91
C ASN A 16 14.42 -13.14 -2.79
N ILE A 17 13.83 -12.96 -1.60
CA ILE A 17 12.38 -12.76 -1.46
C ILE A 17 12.09 -11.26 -1.57
N ASN A 18 11.25 -10.87 -2.53
CA ASN A 18 10.90 -9.47 -2.77
C ASN A 18 9.47 -9.20 -2.30
N PRO A 19 9.26 -8.66 -1.08
CA PRO A 19 7.97 -8.08 -0.73
C PRO A 19 7.57 -6.98 -1.73
N ILE A 20 6.28 -6.87 -2.03
CA ILE A 20 5.77 -5.85 -2.95
C ILE A 20 5.64 -4.55 -2.16
N PHE A 21 6.74 -3.81 -2.05
CA PHE A 21 6.75 -2.45 -1.51
C PHE A 21 6.36 -1.43 -2.58
N PHE A 22 5.69 -0.34 -2.17
CA PHE A 22 5.61 0.87 -2.98
C PHE A 22 6.95 1.59 -2.88
N ALA A 23 7.86 1.31 -3.81
CA ALA A 23 9.06 2.13 -4.02
C ALA A 23 9.48 2.01 -5.49
N ASP A 24 9.68 3.17 -6.11
CA ASP A 24 10.20 3.32 -7.47
C ASP A 24 11.54 2.60 -7.67
N ALA A 25 11.75 2.18 -8.91
CA ALA A 25 12.86 1.37 -9.37
C ALA A 25 14.25 1.99 -9.11
N SER A 26 15.21 1.16 -8.67
CA SER A 26 16.59 1.09 -9.23
C SER A 26 17.44 0.05 -8.48
N GLN A 27 18.27 -0.67 -9.24
CA GLN A 27 19.10 -1.82 -8.82
C GLN A 27 20.50 -1.43 -8.29
N SER A 28 21.15 -2.44 -7.67
CA SER A 28 22.59 -2.65 -7.42
C SER A 28 23.13 -1.98 -6.14
N ASN A 29 24.05 -2.53 -5.34
CA ASN A 29 25.06 -3.58 -5.52
C ASN A 29 25.39 -4.27 -4.17
N SER A 30 26.03 -5.43 -4.27
CA SER A 30 26.47 -6.34 -3.20
C SER A 30 27.60 -5.82 -2.30
N SER A 31 27.50 -6.08 -0.99
CA SER A 31 28.65 -6.09 -0.06
C SER A 31 28.45 -7.15 1.03
N SER A 32 29.39 -8.10 1.12
CA SER A 32 29.46 -9.17 2.13
C SER A 32 29.84 -8.63 3.52
N VAL A 33 29.15 -9.08 4.58
CA VAL A 33 29.50 -8.73 5.98
C VAL A 33 29.67 -10.00 6.83
N PHE A 34 30.74 -9.95 7.63
CA PHE A 34 31.33 -10.96 8.51
C PHE A 34 30.42 -11.38 9.69
N ILE A 35 30.54 -12.63 10.15
CA ILE A 35 29.85 -13.16 11.35
C ILE A 35 30.90 -13.52 12.42
N PRO A 36 30.80 -13.04 13.68
CA PRO A 36 31.51 -13.62 14.82
C PRO A 36 30.64 -14.64 15.58
N SER A 37 31.27 -15.72 16.05
CA SER A 37 30.64 -16.85 16.76
C SER A 37 30.29 -16.52 18.21
N ILE A 38 29.21 -17.12 18.74
CA ILE A 38 28.78 -17.00 20.14
C ILE A 38 28.75 -18.38 20.80
N TYR A 39 29.49 -18.54 21.91
CA TYR A 39 29.32 -19.59 22.92
C TYR A 39 28.44 -19.06 24.06
N ASP A 40 27.52 -19.93 24.53
CA ASP A 40 26.89 -20.03 25.86
C ASP A 40 26.03 -18.88 26.44
N ILE A 41 24.97 -19.06 27.26
CA ILE A 41 23.99 -20.11 27.58
C ILE A 41 23.04 -19.50 28.67
N ARG A 42 21.71 -19.81 28.64
CA ARG A 42 20.66 -19.78 29.73
C ARG A 42 20.30 -18.40 30.38
N TYR A 43 19.03 -18.03 30.62
CA TYR A 43 17.95 -18.69 31.39
C TYR A 43 16.55 -18.21 30.95
N LEU A 44 15.53 -19.05 31.14
CA LEU A 44 14.11 -18.83 30.80
C LEU A 44 13.35 -18.03 31.88
N SER A 45 12.56 -17.02 31.49
CA SER A 45 11.15 -16.79 31.93
C SER A 45 10.49 -15.50 31.35
N SER A 46 10.83 -15.07 30.13
CA SER A 46 10.26 -13.85 29.50
C SER A 46 10.10 -13.94 27.98
N ASN A 47 10.16 -15.17 27.43
CA ASN A 47 10.53 -15.41 26.05
C ASN A 47 9.53 -14.86 25.02
N ASN A 48 8.22 -14.86 25.24
CA ASN A 48 7.31 -14.36 24.20
C ASN A 48 7.44 -12.84 23.97
N PHE A 49 7.77 -12.07 25.01
CA PHE A 49 7.99 -10.62 24.89
C PHE A 49 9.36 -10.31 24.30
N ALA A 50 10.40 -11.04 24.72
CA ALA A 50 11.75 -10.86 24.21
C ALA A 50 11.87 -11.24 22.72
N PHE A 51 11.19 -12.31 22.27
CA PHE A 51 11.16 -12.69 20.85
C PHE A 51 10.38 -11.70 19.99
N PHE A 52 9.23 -11.21 20.46
CA PHE A 52 8.48 -10.17 19.75
C PHE A 52 9.26 -8.85 19.69
N ALA A 53 9.90 -8.46 20.79
CA ALA A 53 10.77 -7.28 20.84
C ALA A 53 11.97 -7.42 19.89
N SER A 54 12.58 -8.60 19.83
CA SER A 54 13.72 -8.88 18.93
C SER A 54 13.30 -8.86 17.46
N PHE A 55 12.12 -9.39 17.14
CA PHE A 55 11.54 -9.31 15.79
C PHE A 55 11.22 -7.87 15.40
N VAL A 56 10.59 -7.09 16.30
CA VAL A 56 10.31 -5.67 16.08
C VAL A 56 11.60 -4.88 15.88
N ILE A 57 12.63 -5.12 16.70
CA ILE A 57 13.95 -4.48 16.57
C ILE A 57 14.59 -4.83 15.22
N TRP A 58 14.52 -6.09 14.79
CA TRP A 58 15.02 -6.52 13.48
C TRP A 58 14.25 -5.89 12.32
N VAL A 59 12.92 -5.79 12.41
CA VAL A 59 12.10 -5.07 11.43
C VAL A 59 12.45 -3.58 11.40
N MET A 60 12.66 -2.95 12.56
CA MET A 60 13.04 -1.53 12.63
C MET A 60 14.45 -1.27 12.09
N GLN A 61 15.42 -2.11 12.40
CA GLN A 61 16.80 -2.00 11.91
C GLN A 61 16.90 -2.28 10.40
N ASN A 62 16.03 -3.13 9.85
CA ASN A 62 15.95 -3.34 8.41
C ASN A 62 15.12 -2.26 7.69
N ALA A 63 14.13 -1.66 8.35
CA ALA A 63 13.36 -0.55 7.80
C ALA A 63 14.22 0.72 7.62
N THR A 64 15.16 0.99 8.54
CA THR A 64 16.09 2.13 8.42
C THR A 64 17.05 1.98 7.24
N ASN A 65 17.38 0.75 6.85
CA ASN A 65 18.21 0.47 5.68
C ASN A 65 17.40 0.49 4.35
N PHE A 66 16.06 0.41 4.44
CA PHE A 66 15.15 0.40 3.29
C PHE A 66 14.58 1.79 2.96
N LEU A 67 14.63 2.73 3.91
CA LEU A 67 14.06 4.08 3.80
C LEU A 67 15.15 5.17 3.83
N SER A 68 16.13 5.08 2.95
CA SER A 68 16.97 6.25 2.66
C SER A 68 16.31 7.12 1.58
N THR A 69 15.12 7.66 1.88
CA THR A 69 14.60 8.78 1.11
C THR A 69 15.32 10.03 1.59
N GLN A 70 16.15 10.66 0.74
CA GLN A 70 16.59 12.03 1.02
C GLN A 70 15.37 12.96 0.93
N LYS A 71 14.67 13.11 2.04
CA LYS A 71 13.61 14.11 2.20
C LYS A 71 14.28 15.41 2.61
N ILE A 72 14.56 16.28 1.65
CA ILE A 72 14.95 17.66 1.94
C ILE A 72 13.69 18.37 2.44
N ILE A 73 13.51 18.42 3.76
CA ILE A 73 12.44 19.20 4.39
C ILE A 73 12.96 20.62 4.55
N THR A 74 12.74 21.46 3.54
CA THR A 74 12.89 22.90 3.68
C THR A 74 11.67 23.47 4.40
N HIS A 75 11.81 23.74 5.70
CA HIS A 75 10.90 24.63 6.41
C HIS A 75 11.23 26.07 6.00
N ILE A 76 10.72 26.49 4.85
CA ILE A 76 10.60 27.91 4.56
C ILE A 76 9.52 28.42 5.52
N GLY A 77 9.80 29.49 6.26
CA GLY A 77 8.80 30.12 7.12
C GLY A 77 7.51 30.33 6.33
N LYS A 78 6.34 30.14 6.97
CA LYS A 78 5.04 30.29 6.29
C LYS A 78 5.04 31.64 5.55
N PHE A 79 4.87 31.60 4.23
CA PHE A 79 4.63 32.79 3.44
C PHE A 79 3.42 33.51 4.06
N GLN A 80 3.62 34.77 4.43
CA GLN A 80 2.57 35.53 5.13
C GLN A 80 1.59 36.16 4.15
N ASP A 81 2.00 36.29 2.88
CA ASP A 81 1.24 36.94 1.82
C ASP A 81 1.36 36.17 0.49
N PRO A 82 0.25 35.97 -0.25
CA PRO A 82 0.29 35.28 -1.53
C PRO A 82 1.19 35.91 -2.62
N SER A 83 1.47 37.22 -2.56
CA SER A 83 2.42 37.87 -3.47
C SER A 83 3.86 37.37 -3.28
N GLN A 84 4.25 37.03 -2.06
CA GLN A 84 5.56 36.46 -1.73
C GLN A 84 5.70 35.06 -2.34
N PHE A 85 4.62 34.28 -2.30
CA PHE A 85 4.59 32.97 -2.92
C PHE A 85 4.76 33.07 -4.43
N GLU A 86 4.08 34.01 -5.09
CA GLU A 86 4.21 34.23 -6.54
C GLU A 86 5.65 34.61 -6.93
N CYS A 87 6.28 35.52 -6.19
CA CYS A 87 7.67 35.92 -6.41
C CYS A 87 8.65 34.74 -6.27
N GLU A 88 8.52 33.98 -5.19
CA GLU A 88 9.39 32.82 -4.94
C GLU A 88 9.13 31.69 -5.93
N PHE A 89 7.88 31.45 -6.28
CA PHE A 89 7.52 30.49 -7.30
C PHE A 89 8.12 30.88 -8.65
N GLY A 90 7.98 32.13 -9.08
CA GLY A 90 8.61 32.66 -10.28
C GLY A 90 10.13 32.49 -10.26
N ARG A 91 10.78 32.79 -9.13
CA ARG A 91 12.23 32.60 -8.94
C ARG A 91 12.64 31.14 -9.10
N ILE A 92 11.91 30.21 -8.47
CA ILE A 92 12.17 28.76 -8.59
C ILE A 92 12.06 28.34 -10.05
N ILE A 93 10.97 28.72 -10.73
CA ILE A 93 10.74 28.32 -12.11
C ILE A 93 11.80 28.90 -13.06
N CYS A 94 12.19 30.16 -12.91
CA CYS A 94 13.25 30.78 -13.70
C CYS A 94 14.60 30.08 -13.55
N ASN A 95 14.94 29.61 -12.34
CA ASN A 95 16.19 28.91 -12.06
C ASN A 95 16.24 27.46 -12.55
N LEU A 96 15.10 26.85 -12.88
CA LEU A 96 15.12 25.53 -13.53
C LEU A 96 15.84 25.64 -14.88
N LYS A 97 16.58 24.61 -15.29
CA LYS A 97 17.23 24.64 -16.62
C LYS A 97 16.27 24.28 -17.76
N ASN A 98 15.21 23.54 -17.44
CA ASN A 98 14.28 23.00 -18.42
C ASN A 98 13.26 24.06 -18.89
N GLU A 99 12.96 24.05 -20.19
CA GLU A 99 11.95 24.89 -20.84
C GLU A 99 10.51 24.42 -20.56
N ARG A 100 10.35 23.11 -20.35
CA ARG A 100 9.07 22.47 -20.03
C ARG A 100 9.10 21.98 -18.59
N VAL A 101 8.11 22.38 -17.81
CA VAL A 101 8.00 22.06 -16.38
C VAL A 101 6.63 21.45 -16.12
N LEU A 102 6.59 20.26 -15.52
CA LEU A 102 5.36 19.63 -15.02
C LEU A 102 5.36 19.72 -13.50
N ILE A 103 4.30 20.27 -12.93
CA ILE A 103 4.12 20.41 -11.48
C ILE A 103 2.90 19.60 -11.10
N ILE A 104 3.10 18.64 -10.21
CA ILE A 104 2.06 17.70 -9.78
C ILE A 104 1.64 18.03 -8.35
N PHE A 105 0.36 18.30 -8.14
CA PHE A 105 -0.24 18.45 -6.81
C PHE A 105 -1.05 17.22 -6.47
N ASP A 106 -0.43 16.26 -5.77
CA ASP A 106 -1.07 15.01 -5.38
C ASP A 106 -1.84 15.13 -4.05
N ASN A 107 -2.86 14.28 -3.87
CA ASN A 107 -3.66 14.12 -2.66
C ASN A 107 -4.42 15.39 -2.18
N ILE A 108 -4.81 16.30 -3.09
CA ILE A 108 -5.67 17.46 -2.75
C ILE A 108 -7.03 17.01 -2.20
N ASP A 109 -7.49 15.82 -2.58
CA ASP A 109 -8.69 15.19 -2.06
C ASP A 109 -8.55 14.69 -0.61
N ARG A 110 -7.36 14.66 -0.01
CA ARG A 110 -7.13 14.17 1.36
C ARG A 110 -6.93 15.25 2.42
N VAL A 111 -6.93 16.53 2.02
CA VAL A 111 -6.85 17.65 2.97
C VAL A 111 -8.24 18.11 3.39
N SER A 112 -8.33 18.99 4.40
CA SER A 112 -9.64 19.49 4.83
C SER A 112 -10.36 20.27 3.71
N PRO A 113 -11.70 20.37 3.72
CA PRO A 113 -12.44 21.07 2.67
C PRO A 113 -11.94 22.51 2.45
N GLN A 114 -11.69 23.25 3.52
CA GLN A 114 -11.17 24.61 3.47
C GLN A 114 -9.78 24.69 2.82
N GLU A 115 -8.88 23.77 3.17
CA GLU A 115 -7.53 23.72 2.60
C GLU A 115 -7.56 23.33 1.13
N ALA A 116 -8.39 22.36 0.72
CA ALA A 116 -8.52 21.94 -0.67
C ALA A 116 -8.94 23.13 -1.56
N ILE A 117 -9.96 23.88 -1.13
CA ILE A 117 -10.42 25.09 -1.83
C ILE A 117 -9.33 26.17 -1.87
N ASN A 118 -8.63 26.39 -0.76
CA ASN A 118 -7.55 27.38 -0.72
C ASN A 118 -6.42 27.00 -1.67
N VAL A 119 -5.99 25.74 -1.71
CA VAL A 119 -4.97 25.26 -2.65
C VAL A 119 -5.42 25.45 -4.09
N LEU A 120 -6.65 25.05 -4.45
CA LEU A 120 -7.18 25.24 -5.80
C LEU A 120 -7.24 26.72 -6.20
N ARG A 121 -7.65 27.60 -5.29
CA ARG A 121 -7.63 29.05 -5.49
C ARG A 121 -6.22 29.60 -5.66
N THR A 122 -5.28 29.19 -4.81
CA THR A 122 -3.89 29.62 -4.90
C THR A 122 -3.28 29.18 -6.24
N ILE A 123 -3.54 27.95 -6.68
CA ILE A 123 -3.11 27.46 -7.98
C ILE A 123 -3.70 28.33 -9.09
N LYS A 124 -5.01 28.58 -9.07
CA LYS A 124 -5.69 29.39 -10.09
C LYS A 124 -5.21 30.84 -10.13
N THR A 125 -4.96 31.44 -8.97
CA THR A 125 -4.65 32.88 -8.84
C THR A 125 -3.18 33.18 -9.05
N PHE A 126 -2.26 32.37 -8.52
CA PHE A 126 -0.83 32.70 -8.52
C PHE A 126 -0.01 31.91 -9.53
N LEU A 127 -0.61 30.86 -10.12
CA LEU A 127 0.11 29.97 -11.04
C LEU A 127 -0.37 30.10 -12.48
N GLU A 128 -1.29 31.02 -12.79
CA GLU A 128 -1.63 31.33 -14.18
C GLU A 128 -0.44 32.06 -14.85
N PRO A 129 0.14 31.52 -15.95
CA PRO A 129 1.36 32.04 -16.58
C PRO A 129 1.27 33.47 -17.14
N LYS A 130 0.08 34.09 -17.10
CA LYS A 130 -0.11 35.47 -17.56
C LYS A 130 0.48 36.49 -16.58
N ASP A 131 0.49 36.17 -15.29
CA ASP A 131 0.92 37.08 -14.24
C ASP A 131 2.40 36.89 -13.87
N ILE A 132 2.88 35.66 -13.99
CA ILE A 132 4.30 35.38 -13.77
C ILE A 132 5.07 35.75 -15.05
N LYS A 133 6.07 36.63 -14.94
CA LYS A 133 7.01 37.04 -16.00
C LYS A 133 7.90 35.88 -16.51
N ILE A 134 7.35 34.68 -16.68
CA ILE A 134 8.01 33.49 -17.20
C ILE A 134 7.66 33.36 -18.69
N GLN A 135 7.99 34.37 -19.48
CA GLN A 135 7.64 34.42 -20.91
C GLN A 135 8.29 33.28 -21.74
N HIS A 136 9.29 32.60 -21.19
CA HIS A 136 10.10 31.61 -21.90
C HIS A 136 9.94 30.17 -21.42
N LYS A 137 9.00 29.87 -20.49
CA LYS A 137 8.78 28.48 -20.05
C LYS A 137 7.34 28.04 -20.17
N LYS A 138 7.19 26.77 -20.52
CA LYS A 138 5.90 26.07 -20.62
C LYS A 138 5.70 25.29 -19.33
N VAL A 139 4.83 25.80 -18.46
CA VAL A 139 4.48 25.17 -17.18
C VAL A 139 3.11 24.50 -17.31
N ILE A 140 3.03 23.24 -16.88
CA ILE A 140 1.78 22.46 -16.82
C ILE A 140 1.54 22.05 -15.37
N PHE A 141 0.32 22.26 -14.90
CA PHE A 141 -0.13 21.83 -13.59
C PHE A 141 -1.02 20.59 -13.74
N LEU A 142 -0.66 19.52 -13.05
CA LEU A 142 -1.40 18.26 -13.03
C LEU A 142 -1.89 17.99 -11.60
N ILE A 143 -3.19 17.75 -11.46
CA ILE A 143 -3.82 17.49 -10.17
C ILE A 143 -4.51 16.12 -10.23
N PRO A 144 -3.83 15.02 -9.85
CA PRO A 144 -4.50 13.76 -9.63
C PRO A 144 -5.36 13.86 -8.36
N CYS A 145 -6.64 13.55 -8.48
CA CYS A 145 -7.56 13.56 -7.34
C CYS A 145 -8.78 12.67 -7.61
N ASP A 146 -9.42 12.20 -6.54
CA ASP A 146 -10.79 11.68 -6.62
C ASP A 146 -11.76 12.85 -6.82
N SER A 147 -12.36 12.92 -8.02
CA SER A 147 -13.26 14.00 -8.38
C SER A 147 -14.47 14.09 -7.45
N ASP A 148 -14.98 12.97 -6.95
CA ASP A 148 -16.17 12.95 -6.12
C ASP A 148 -15.86 13.39 -4.70
N HIS A 149 -14.65 13.08 -4.20
CA HIS A 149 -14.18 13.61 -2.93
C HIS A 149 -14.00 15.13 -2.99
N ILE A 150 -13.44 15.67 -4.07
CA ILE A 150 -13.31 17.11 -4.26
C ILE A 150 -14.68 17.80 -4.35
N LYS A 151 -15.64 17.23 -5.11
CA LYS A 151 -17.01 17.75 -5.17
C LYS A 151 -17.66 17.80 -3.79
N LYS A 152 -17.47 16.75 -2.97
CA LYS A 152 -17.94 16.73 -1.57
C LYS A 152 -17.33 17.86 -0.75
N HIS A 153 -16.02 18.11 -0.88
CA HIS A 153 -15.37 19.24 -0.21
C HIS A 153 -15.95 20.60 -0.64
N ILE A 154 -16.19 20.79 -1.95
CA ILE A 154 -16.81 22.00 -2.49
C ILE A 154 -18.22 22.19 -1.91
N ASN A 155 -19.03 21.14 -1.90
CA ASN A 155 -20.38 21.18 -1.33
C ASN A 155 -20.32 21.57 0.14
N LEU A 156 -19.54 20.86 0.96
CA LEU A 156 -19.40 21.17 2.38
C LEU A 156 -18.96 22.63 2.64
N PHE A 157 -18.15 23.21 1.75
CA PHE A 157 -17.62 24.56 1.92
C PHE A 157 -18.57 25.67 1.44
N TYR A 158 -19.17 25.51 0.26
CA TYR A 158 -19.97 26.55 -0.40
C TYR A 158 -21.48 26.32 -0.32
N TYR A 159 -21.91 25.07 -0.37
CA TYR A 159 -23.30 24.69 -0.59
C TYR A 159 -23.76 23.80 0.56
N LYS A 160 -24.39 24.40 1.58
CA LYS A 160 -24.93 23.68 2.75
C LYS A 160 -25.91 22.55 2.38
N ASN A 161 -26.35 22.48 1.13
CA ASN A 161 -27.13 21.40 0.53
C ASN A 161 -26.30 20.75 -0.59
N ASN A 162 -26.36 19.41 -0.70
CA ASN A 162 -25.70 18.67 -1.78
C ASN A 162 -26.24 19.10 -3.16
N ASN A 163 -25.54 20.01 -3.84
CA ASN A 163 -25.86 20.43 -5.19
C ASN A 163 -24.70 20.05 -6.14
N GLU A 164 -24.75 18.82 -6.65
CA GLU A 164 -23.70 18.26 -7.51
C GLU A 164 -23.41 19.13 -8.74
N ARG A 165 -24.45 19.74 -9.34
CA ARG A 165 -24.31 20.60 -10.53
C ARG A 165 -23.43 21.81 -10.26
N GLU A 166 -23.61 22.48 -9.13
CA GLU A 166 -22.82 23.66 -8.77
C GLU A 166 -21.37 23.31 -8.46
N SER A 167 -21.13 22.15 -7.82
CA SER A 167 -19.76 21.66 -7.59
C SER A 167 -19.02 21.33 -8.89
N GLU A 168 -19.73 20.80 -9.89
CA GLU A 168 -19.15 20.49 -11.20
C GLU A 168 -18.85 21.77 -12.00
N GLU A 169 -19.76 22.75 -11.98
CA GLU A 169 -19.52 24.07 -12.57
C GLU A 169 -18.36 24.80 -11.91
N PHE A 170 -18.21 24.68 -10.59
CA PHE A 170 -17.05 25.21 -9.89
C PHE A 170 -15.78 24.60 -10.46
N LEU A 171 -15.66 23.26 -10.50
CA LEU A 171 -14.47 22.57 -11.02
C LEU A 171 -14.14 22.96 -12.46
N LYS A 172 -15.14 23.10 -13.34
CA LYS A 172 -14.95 23.54 -14.73
C LYS A 172 -14.32 24.92 -14.85
N LYS A 173 -14.42 25.79 -13.84
CA LYS A 173 -13.76 27.11 -13.82
C LYS A 173 -12.27 27.04 -13.46
N PHE A 174 -11.85 26.00 -12.73
CA PHE A 174 -10.46 25.82 -12.30
C PHE A 174 -9.61 25.07 -13.33
N PHE A 175 -10.18 24.06 -13.98
CA PHE A 175 -9.44 23.16 -14.87
C PHE A 175 -9.66 23.49 -16.35
N ASN A 176 -8.57 23.66 -17.10
CA ASN A 176 -8.64 23.80 -18.56
C ASN A 176 -8.94 22.47 -19.26
N CYS A 177 -8.52 21.35 -18.67
CA CYS A 177 -8.69 20.01 -19.18
C CYS A 177 -8.82 19.04 -18.00
N THR A 178 -9.74 18.08 -18.12
CA THR A 178 -9.94 17.00 -17.17
C THR A 178 -9.82 15.67 -17.91
N LEU A 179 -9.01 14.75 -17.37
CA LEU A 179 -8.84 13.41 -17.91
C LEU A 179 -9.38 12.42 -16.87
N ASN A 180 -10.42 11.67 -17.24
CA ASN A 180 -10.93 10.60 -16.41
C ASN A 180 -10.15 9.33 -16.71
N ILE A 181 -9.63 8.68 -15.67
CA ILE A 181 -8.98 7.38 -15.79
C ILE A 181 -10.10 6.33 -15.91
N PRO A 182 -10.11 5.51 -16.97
CA PRO A 182 -11.13 4.47 -17.12
C PRO A 182 -10.95 3.41 -16.03
N ASP A 183 -12.03 2.69 -15.74
CA ASP A 183 -11.99 1.52 -14.86
C ASP A 183 -11.10 0.43 -15.47
N PHE A 184 -10.45 -0.34 -14.60
CA PHE A 184 -9.62 -1.46 -15.03
C PHE A 184 -10.46 -2.55 -15.69
N ILE A 185 -10.03 -3.01 -16.86
CA ILE A 185 -10.66 -4.19 -17.48
C ILE A 185 -10.13 -5.47 -16.82
N THR A 186 -10.91 -6.55 -16.89
CA THR A 186 -10.60 -7.80 -16.16
C THR A 186 -9.22 -8.36 -16.55
N SER A 187 -8.86 -8.31 -17.84
CA SER A 187 -7.57 -8.81 -18.32
C SER A 187 -6.37 -8.02 -17.78
N GLU A 188 -6.52 -6.70 -17.56
CA GLU A 188 -5.44 -5.89 -16.96
C GLU A 188 -5.18 -6.27 -15.51
N ILE A 189 -6.24 -6.62 -14.77
CA ILE A 189 -6.15 -7.05 -13.39
C ILE A 189 -5.56 -8.45 -13.26
N GLU A 190 -5.93 -9.36 -14.16
CA GLU A 190 -5.34 -10.70 -14.27
C GLU A 190 -3.84 -10.59 -14.54
N ASP A 191 -3.44 -9.84 -15.58
CA ASP A 191 -2.04 -9.57 -15.91
C ASP A 191 -1.27 -8.93 -14.76
N PHE A 192 -1.90 -7.96 -14.08
CA PHE A 192 -1.29 -7.28 -12.94
C PHE A 192 -1.08 -8.24 -11.76
N THR A 193 -2.05 -9.11 -11.48
CA THR A 193 -1.98 -10.09 -10.38
C THR A 193 -0.88 -11.10 -10.66
N LYS A 194 -0.84 -11.65 -11.88
CA LYS A 194 0.20 -12.57 -12.34
C LYS A 194 1.59 -11.98 -12.18
N LYS A 195 1.83 -10.78 -12.76
CA LYS A 195 3.12 -10.08 -12.66
C LYS A 195 3.49 -9.78 -11.21
N SER A 196 2.50 -9.46 -10.37
CA SER A 196 2.72 -9.20 -8.94
C SER A 196 3.16 -10.46 -8.20
N LEU A 197 2.56 -11.62 -8.48
CA LEU A 197 2.96 -12.91 -7.91
C LEU A 197 4.36 -13.34 -8.39
N GLU A 198 4.64 -13.21 -9.69
CA GLU A 198 5.95 -13.49 -10.27
C GLU A 198 7.06 -12.63 -9.63
N TYR A 199 6.76 -11.35 -9.36
CA TYR A 199 7.70 -10.41 -8.73
C TYR A 199 8.15 -10.85 -7.33
N THR A 200 7.34 -11.64 -6.62
CA THR A 200 7.66 -12.13 -5.27
C THR A 200 8.84 -13.11 -5.26
N LYS A 201 9.11 -13.78 -6.39
CA LYS A 201 10.10 -14.86 -6.55
C LYS A 201 9.84 -16.10 -5.71
N ILE A 202 8.64 -16.26 -5.15
CA ILE A 202 8.23 -17.47 -4.45
C ILE A 202 7.50 -18.38 -5.44
N GLN A 203 8.16 -19.46 -5.86
CA GLN A 203 7.65 -20.36 -6.90
C GLN A 203 6.29 -20.97 -6.53
N ASP A 204 6.10 -21.34 -5.26
CA ASP A 204 4.84 -21.93 -4.78
C ASP A 204 3.63 -20.99 -4.95
N LEU A 205 3.86 -19.66 -4.95
CA LEU A 205 2.80 -18.67 -5.13
C LEU A 205 2.47 -18.42 -6.62
N ASN A 206 3.30 -18.89 -7.54
CA ASN A 206 3.09 -18.75 -8.99
C ASN A 206 2.20 -19.88 -9.52
N ASP A 207 0.97 -19.95 -8.99
CA ASP A 207 -0.04 -20.94 -9.30
C ASP A 207 -1.29 -20.24 -9.88
N GLU A 208 -1.81 -20.76 -10.99
CA GLU A 208 -2.96 -20.18 -11.71
C GLU A 208 -4.23 -20.13 -10.85
N LYS A 209 -4.42 -21.09 -9.93
CA LYS A 209 -5.58 -21.07 -9.01
C LYS A 209 -5.43 -19.94 -8.01
N ILE A 210 -4.23 -19.70 -7.48
CA ILE A 210 -3.97 -18.58 -6.57
C ILE A 210 -4.22 -17.25 -7.29
N GLU A 211 -3.69 -17.09 -8.50
CA GLU A 211 -3.93 -15.91 -9.35
C GLU A 211 -5.43 -15.67 -9.55
N TRP A 212 -6.17 -16.71 -9.93
CA TRP A 212 -7.62 -16.64 -10.14
C TRP A 212 -8.38 -16.27 -8.86
N ILE A 213 -8.03 -16.88 -7.72
CA ILE A 213 -8.62 -16.60 -6.41
C ILE A 213 -8.43 -15.11 -6.04
N ILE A 214 -7.22 -14.58 -6.22
CA ILE A 214 -6.89 -13.19 -5.88
C ILE A 214 -7.62 -12.23 -6.81
N THR A 215 -7.57 -12.48 -8.12
CA THR A 215 -8.20 -11.62 -9.13
C THR A 215 -9.71 -11.55 -8.93
N ARG A 216 -10.36 -12.69 -8.64
CA ARG A 216 -11.79 -12.72 -8.29
C ARG A 216 -12.08 -12.03 -6.96
N GLY A 217 -11.16 -12.16 -6.00
CA GLY A 217 -11.25 -11.50 -4.70
C GLY A 217 -11.18 -9.97 -4.77
N TYR A 218 -10.37 -9.38 -5.66
CA TYR A 218 -10.03 -7.94 -5.60
C TYR A 218 -10.06 -7.22 -6.96
N ARG A 219 -10.98 -7.62 -7.84
CA ARG A 219 -11.09 -7.12 -9.23
C ARG A 219 -10.99 -5.59 -9.39
N GLU A 220 -11.57 -4.83 -8.47
CA GLU A 220 -11.74 -3.37 -8.65
C GLU A 220 -10.55 -2.55 -8.11
N ASN A 221 -9.60 -3.16 -7.40
CA ASN A 221 -8.60 -2.40 -6.67
C ASN A 221 -7.20 -3.05 -6.69
N PRO A 222 -6.33 -2.65 -7.63
CA PRO A 222 -4.94 -3.10 -7.70
C PRO A 222 -4.14 -2.89 -6.40
N ARG A 223 -4.48 -1.86 -5.61
CA ARG A 223 -3.84 -1.64 -4.30
C ARG A 223 -4.20 -2.75 -3.33
N GLN A 224 -5.45 -3.21 -3.32
CA GLN A 224 -5.88 -4.34 -2.48
C GLN A 224 -5.20 -5.64 -2.90
N ILE A 225 -5.00 -5.88 -4.20
CA ILE A 225 -4.25 -7.05 -4.70
C ILE A 225 -2.83 -7.08 -4.12
N LYS A 226 -2.08 -5.97 -4.22
CA LYS A 226 -0.73 -5.88 -3.65
C LYS A 226 -0.72 -6.11 -2.14
N GLN A 227 -1.65 -5.46 -1.42
CA GLN A 227 -1.77 -5.62 0.03
C GLN A 227 -2.07 -7.08 0.40
N PHE A 228 -2.99 -7.72 -0.32
CA PHE A 228 -3.34 -9.11 -0.11
C PHE A 228 -2.16 -10.05 -0.39
N ILE A 229 -1.42 -9.85 -1.49
CA ILE A 229 -0.24 -10.66 -1.78
C ILE A 229 0.78 -10.54 -0.66
N ASN A 230 1.02 -9.34 -0.11
CA ASN A 230 1.91 -9.17 1.04
C ASN A 230 1.41 -9.92 2.29
N ILE A 231 0.10 -9.92 2.55
CA ILE A 231 -0.52 -10.71 3.64
C ILE A 231 -0.33 -12.21 3.38
N LEU A 232 -0.53 -12.67 2.15
CA LEU A 232 -0.36 -14.05 1.74
C LEU A 232 1.09 -14.50 1.91
N ILE A 233 2.08 -13.70 1.49
CA ILE A 233 3.51 -13.98 1.69
C ILE A 233 3.82 -14.12 3.17
N ALA A 234 3.36 -13.18 4.01
CA ALA A 234 3.61 -13.22 5.45
C ALA A 234 3.06 -14.51 6.07
N ASN A 235 1.84 -14.91 5.71
CA ASN A 235 1.23 -16.14 6.21
C ASN A 235 1.90 -17.40 5.63
N TYR A 236 2.29 -17.39 4.35
CA TYR A 236 3.03 -18.47 3.73
C TYR A 236 4.35 -18.74 4.46
N LEU A 237 5.14 -17.69 4.73
CA LEU A 237 6.41 -17.82 5.45
C LEU A 237 6.22 -18.32 6.88
N LEU A 238 5.22 -17.80 7.59
CA LEU A 238 4.88 -18.27 8.94
C LEU A 238 4.47 -19.74 8.97
N THR A 239 3.63 -20.17 8.04
CA THR A 239 3.20 -21.57 7.95
C THR A 239 4.37 -22.49 7.57
N LYS A 240 5.24 -22.06 6.65
CA LYS A 240 6.41 -22.83 6.22
C LYS A 240 7.38 -23.11 7.37
N GLU A 241 7.60 -22.10 8.22
CA GLU A 241 8.41 -22.27 9.44
C GLU A 241 7.75 -23.21 10.46
N ARG A 242 6.43 -23.33 10.44
CA ARG A 242 5.63 -24.19 11.34
C ARG A 242 5.31 -25.56 10.72
N GLU A 243 5.88 -25.86 9.56
CA GLU A 243 5.74 -27.13 8.85
C GLU A 243 6.87 -28.11 9.19
N GLY A 244 6.53 -29.37 9.44
CA GLY A 244 7.49 -30.48 9.61
C GLY A 244 7.29 -31.30 10.89
N ASP A 245 8.18 -32.27 11.10
CA ASP A 245 8.05 -33.25 12.19
C ASP A 245 8.07 -32.58 13.57
N GLY A 246 6.99 -32.80 14.35
CA GLY A 246 6.83 -32.23 15.69
C GLY A 246 6.48 -30.74 15.70
N LYS A 247 6.07 -30.15 14.57
CA LYS A 247 5.54 -28.79 14.48
C LYS A 247 4.01 -28.78 14.32
N ASP A 248 3.45 -27.58 14.18
CA ASP A 248 2.00 -27.37 14.15
C ASP A 248 1.34 -27.88 12.86
N PHE A 249 2.08 -27.90 11.74
CA PHE A 249 1.58 -28.39 10.45
C PHE A 249 2.36 -29.62 9.98
N PRO A 250 1.68 -30.63 9.40
CA PRO A 250 2.34 -31.78 8.83
C PRO A 250 3.23 -31.37 7.65
N LYS A 251 4.22 -32.20 7.34
CA LYS A 251 5.07 -31.99 6.17
C LYS A 251 4.23 -31.90 4.88
N ASP A 252 4.62 -31.03 3.98
CA ASP A 252 3.99 -30.72 2.69
C ASP A 252 2.58 -30.10 2.82
N PHE A 253 2.22 -29.55 3.99
CA PHE A 253 0.93 -28.89 4.21
C PHE A 253 0.72 -27.73 3.22
N LEU A 254 1.69 -26.83 3.08
CA LEU A 254 1.53 -25.70 2.16
C LEU A 254 1.34 -26.14 0.72
N SER A 255 2.11 -27.11 0.25
CA SER A 255 2.00 -27.61 -1.13
C SER A 255 0.60 -28.15 -1.46
N ASN A 256 -0.12 -28.68 -0.47
CA ASN A 256 -1.46 -29.23 -0.65
C ASN A 256 -2.59 -28.21 -0.43
N TYR A 257 -2.36 -27.19 0.40
CA TYR A 257 -3.43 -26.31 0.91
C TYR A 257 -3.22 -24.82 0.64
N LEU A 258 -2.24 -24.42 -0.16
CA LEU A 258 -1.96 -23.02 -0.44
C LEU A 258 -3.13 -22.25 -1.11
N PRO A 259 -3.87 -22.81 -2.09
CA PRO A 259 -5.08 -22.17 -2.60
C PRO A 259 -6.17 -21.99 -1.52
N GLN A 260 -6.30 -22.95 -0.60
CA GLN A 260 -7.24 -22.90 0.51
C GLN A 260 -6.84 -21.83 1.53
N LEU A 261 -5.54 -21.70 1.82
CA LEU A 261 -5.00 -20.62 2.63
C LEU A 261 -5.32 -19.26 2.01
N ALA A 262 -5.11 -19.09 0.71
CA ALA A 262 -5.46 -17.85 0.00
C ALA A 262 -6.96 -17.53 0.13
N LYS A 263 -7.84 -18.50 -0.13
CA LYS A 263 -9.30 -18.33 0.07
C LYS A 263 -9.64 -17.92 1.50
N TYR A 264 -9.06 -18.61 2.48
CA TYR A 264 -9.30 -18.34 3.89
C TYR A 264 -8.89 -16.92 4.29
N LEU A 265 -7.73 -16.45 3.81
CA LEU A 265 -7.25 -15.09 4.05
C LEU A 265 -8.14 -14.03 3.39
N ILE A 266 -8.65 -14.29 2.19
CA ILE A 266 -9.62 -13.40 1.53
C ILE A 266 -10.89 -13.28 2.37
N LEU A 267 -11.41 -14.41 2.85
CA LEU A 267 -12.61 -14.42 3.69
C LEU A 267 -12.39 -13.64 4.98
N ILE A 268 -11.24 -13.78 5.65
CA ILE A 268 -10.91 -12.98 6.84
C ILE A 268 -10.91 -11.48 6.51
N GLN A 269 -10.32 -11.08 5.38
CA GLN A 269 -10.17 -9.66 5.05
C GLN A 269 -11.48 -9.02 4.59
N LYS A 270 -12.31 -9.76 3.84
CA LYS A 270 -13.58 -9.24 3.31
C LYS A 270 -14.76 -9.40 4.26
N PHE A 271 -14.77 -10.47 5.05
CA PHE A 271 -15.88 -10.86 5.93
C PHE A 271 -15.38 -11.12 7.35
N PRO A 272 -14.74 -10.12 8.00
CA PRO A 272 -14.13 -10.31 9.32
C PRO A 272 -15.16 -10.64 10.40
N LYS A 273 -16.38 -10.09 10.32
CA LYS A 273 -17.44 -10.30 11.32
C LYS A 273 -17.94 -11.74 11.25
N GLU A 274 -18.29 -12.17 10.05
CA GLU A 274 -18.81 -13.49 9.73
C GLU A 274 -17.78 -14.56 10.12
N MET A 275 -16.51 -14.32 9.78
CA MET A 275 -15.42 -15.22 10.15
C MET A 275 -15.21 -15.31 11.67
N ASN A 276 -15.44 -14.22 12.41
CA ASN A 276 -15.38 -14.24 13.87
C ASN A 276 -16.53 -15.05 14.48
N ILE A 277 -17.73 -15.00 13.89
CA ILE A 277 -18.88 -15.83 14.31
C ILE A 277 -18.54 -17.31 14.12
N LEU A 278 -18.02 -17.70 12.94
CA LEU A 278 -17.62 -19.08 12.68
C LEU A 278 -16.56 -19.58 13.68
N LYS A 279 -15.55 -18.75 13.97
CA LYS A 279 -14.51 -19.07 14.97
C LYS A 279 -15.08 -19.26 16.37
N LYS A 280 -15.99 -18.37 16.81
CA LYS A 280 -16.64 -18.47 18.14
C LYS A 280 -17.48 -19.75 18.27
N ASN A 281 -18.14 -20.14 17.19
CA ASN A 281 -18.99 -21.32 17.15
C ASN A 281 -18.22 -22.61 16.78
N TYR A 282 -16.89 -22.57 16.71
CA TYR A 282 -16.04 -23.71 16.36
C TYR A 282 -16.45 -24.39 15.04
N VAL A 283 -16.94 -23.61 14.08
CA VAL A 283 -17.34 -24.10 12.76
C VAL A 283 -16.11 -24.12 11.86
N PHE A 284 -15.56 -25.32 11.65
CA PHE A 284 -14.37 -25.54 10.84
C PHE A 284 -14.66 -26.12 9.45
N ASN A 285 -15.85 -26.70 9.24
CA ASN A 285 -16.35 -27.14 7.95
C ASN A 285 -17.50 -26.24 7.49
N LEU A 286 -17.33 -25.55 6.37
CA LEU A 286 -18.34 -24.66 5.80
C LEU A 286 -19.50 -25.42 5.15
N GLU A 287 -19.31 -26.69 4.78
CA GLU A 287 -20.37 -27.51 4.18
C GLU A 287 -21.39 -28.02 5.22
N GLU A 288 -20.97 -28.08 6.49
CA GLU A 288 -21.80 -28.52 7.62
C GLU A 288 -22.40 -27.33 8.39
N ALA A 289 -22.06 -26.10 7.99
CA ALA A 289 -22.47 -24.89 8.68
C ALA A 289 -23.94 -24.53 8.36
N ASN A 290 -24.80 -24.48 9.38
CA ASN A 290 -26.13 -23.90 9.24
C ASN A 290 -26.05 -22.37 9.31
N PHE A 291 -25.76 -21.73 8.18
CA PHE A 291 -25.58 -20.28 8.09
C PHE A 291 -26.81 -19.48 8.52
N ASN A 292 -28.02 -20.02 8.35
CA ASN A 292 -29.24 -19.35 8.77
C ASN A 292 -29.28 -19.21 10.30
N GLU A 293 -28.94 -20.25 11.06
CA GLU A 293 -28.88 -20.15 12.52
C GLU A 293 -27.73 -19.27 13.00
N LEU A 294 -26.58 -19.32 12.33
CA LEU A 294 -25.37 -18.60 12.75
C LEU A 294 -25.45 -17.08 12.54
N PHE A 295 -26.21 -16.61 11.54
CA PHE A 295 -26.29 -15.19 11.18
C PHE A 295 -27.65 -14.52 11.49
N ASN A 296 -28.64 -15.27 11.99
CA ASN A 296 -29.94 -14.71 12.37
C ASN A 296 -29.89 -13.82 13.62
N ASP A 297 -28.88 -13.97 14.49
CA ASP A 297 -28.76 -13.18 15.73
C ASP A 297 -28.21 -11.75 15.51
N GLU A 298 -27.75 -11.38 14.30
CA GLU A 298 -27.29 -10.02 13.95
C GLU A 298 -28.30 -9.19 13.11
N ILE A 299 -29.49 -9.73 12.81
CA ILE A 299 -30.56 -9.03 12.07
C ILE A 299 -31.62 -8.42 13.03
N LYS A 300 -31.45 -8.53 14.35
CA LYS A 300 -32.23 -7.80 15.36
C LYS A 300 -31.41 -6.68 16.00
#